data_AF-A0A954M7Q3-F1
#
_entry.id   AF-A0A954M7Q3-F1
#
_cell.length_a   1.000
_cell.length_b   1.000
_cell.length_c   1.000
_cell.angle_alpha   90.00
_cell.angle_beta   90.00
_cell.angle_gamma   90.00
#
_symmetry.space_group_name_H-M   'P 1'
#
loop_
_entity.id
_entity.type
_entity.pdbx_description
1 polymer ?
#
loop_
_entity_poly.entity_id
_entity_poly.type
_entity_poly.pdbx_seq_one_letter_code
_entity_poly.pdbx_strand_id
1 'polypeptide(L)'
;MSLVLSTIPEQPADWPEWLEQELVGQRLAELIAELQTIHGATAEAPLSLSQICGDQLADVAERGLQVLSPQQMQQLLKSPAALLELQEHVLIEGGAYWLTKSQQQQADWQQHDAWEAVAAQVSQAGRGGNAGTSRRSTLMVLAGLAAALVLGLTVWLSQPG
;
A
#
# COMPACT_ATOMS: atom_id res chain seq x y z
N MET A 1 -9.07 -13.83 -6.03
CA MET A 1 -8.36 -12.71 -6.67
C MET A 1 -9.25 -11.49 -6.53
N SER A 2 -8.81 -10.48 -5.78
CA SER A 2 -9.49 -9.19 -5.67
C SER A 2 -8.95 -8.30 -6.78
N LEU A 3 -9.84 -7.61 -7.52
CA LEU A 3 -9.45 -6.66 -8.56
C LEU A 3 -8.95 -5.38 -7.91
N VAL A 4 -7.79 -4.87 -8.32
CA VAL A 4 -7.29 -3.56 -7.84
C VAL A 4 -8.30 -2.47 -8.17
N LEU A 5 -8.92 -2.51 -9.33
CA LEU A 5 -9.95 -1.55 -9.74
C LEU A 5 -11.16 -1.51 -8.82
N SER A 6 -11.44 -2.59 -8.08
CA SER A 6 -12.55 -2.60 -7.12
C SER A 6 -12.28 -1.75 -5.87
N THR A 7 -11.04 -1.32 -5.65
CA THR A 7 -10.65 -0.41 -4.56
C THR A 7 -10.58 1.04 -4.98
N ILE A 8 -10.85 1.37 -6.26
CA ILE A 8 -10.92 2.76 -6.72
C ILE A 8 -11.99 3.50 -5.91
N PRO A 9 -11.65 4.65 -5.30
CA PRO A 9 -12.63 5.47 -4.61
C PRO A 9 -13.74 5.95 -5.53
N GLU A 10 -14.98 5.98 -5.03
CA GLU A 10 -16.12 6.50 -5.79
C GLU A 10 -16.03 8.03 -6.00
N GLN A 11 -15.38 8.73 -5.06
CA GLN A 11 -15.25 10.19 -5.12
C GLN A 11 -13.94 10.59 -5.82
N PRO A 12 -13.99 11.42 -6.89
CA PRO A 12 -12.78 11.84 -7.61
C PRO A 12 -11.77 12.63 -6.76
N ALA A 13 -12.21 13.22 -5.66
CA ALA A 13 -11.34 13.94 -4.73
C ALA A 13 -10.33 13.01 -4.02
N ASP A 14 -10.65 11.72 -3.90
CA ASP A 14 -9.82 10.73 -3.20
C ASP A 14 -8.87 9.99 -4.16
N TRP A 15 -9.05 10.15 -5.47
CA TRP A 15 -8.22 9.49 -6.48
C TRP A 15 -6.73 9.81 -6.39
N PRO A 16 -6.31 11.07 -6.11
CA PRO A 16 -4.88 11.38 -6.01
C PRO A 16 -4.19 10.55 -4.94
N GLU A 17 -4.71 10.56 -3.71
CA GLU A 17 -4.10 9.83 -2.60
C GLU A 17 -4.11 8.31 -2.83
N TRP A 18 -5.22 7.77 -3.33
CA TRP A 18 -5.30 6.35 -3.67
C TRP A 18 -4.27 5.97 -4.73
N LEU A 19 -4.16 6.73 -5.82
CA LEU A 19 -3.22 6.41 -6.90
C LEU A 19 -1.76 6.57 -6.45
N GLU A 20 -1.47 7.53 -5.57
CA GLU A 20 -0.14 7.67 -4.97
C GLU A 20 0.28 6.42 -4.19
N GLN A 21 -0.64 5.80 -3.43
CA GLN A 21 -0.38 4.56 -2.70
C GLN A 21 -0.09 3.39 -3.65
N GLU A 22 -0.81 3.32 -4.77
CA GLU A 22 -0.58 2.29 -5.78
C GLU A 22 0.75 2.52 -6.53
N LEU A 23 1.11 3.78 -6.83
CA LEU A 23 2.36 4.13 -7.52
C LEU A 23 3.61 3.73 -6.73
N VAL A 24 3.60 3.90 -5.41
CA VAL A 24 4.70 3.48 -4.51
C VAL A 24 4.50 2.07 -3.96
N GLY A 25 3.37 1.44 -4.26
CA GLY A 25 3.00 0.09 -3.84
C GLY A 25 3.44 -0.99 -4.83
N GLN A 26 3.18 -2.25 -4.49
CA GLN A 26 3.55 -3.40 -5.34
C GLN A 26 2.47 -3.79 -6.35
N ARG A 27 1.28 -3.16 -6.30
CA ARG A 27 0.10 -3.55 -7.08
C ARG A 27 -0.12 -2.70 -8.33
N LEU A 28 0.75 -1.72 -8.62
CA LEU A 28 0.62 -0.90 -9.83
C LEU A 28 0.60 -1.75 -11.11
N ALA A 29 1.44 -2.79 -11.19
CA ALA A 29 1.48 -3.66 -12.37
C ALA A 29 0.16 -4.40 -12.60
N GLU A 30 -0.50 -4.83 -11.52
CA GLU A 30 -1.84 -5.44 -11.57
C GLU A 30 -2.88 -4.41 -12.02
N LEU A 31 -2.85 -3.19 -11.44
CA LEU A 31 -3.74 -2.11 -11.83
C LEU A 31 -3.62 -1.76 -13.32
N ILE A 32 -2.39 -1.63 -13.82
CA ILE A 32 -2.11 -1.34 -15.24
C ILE A 32 -2.69 -2.45 -16.13
N ALA A 33 -2.49 -3.72 -15.78
CA ALA A 33 -3.02 -4.84 -16.55
C ALA A 33 -4.57 -4.85 -16.58
N GLU A 34 -5.21 -4.54 -15.45
CA GLU A 34 -6.65 -4.41 -15.35
C GLU A 34 -7.18 -3.25 -16.21
N LEU A 35 -6.55 -2.07 -16.11
CA LEU A 35 -6.92 -0.89 -16.92
C LEU A 35 -6.67 -1.13 -18.42
N GLN A 36 -5.59 -1.82 -18.80
CA GLN A 36 -5.33 -2.20 -20.20
C GLN A 36 -6.41 -3.13 -20.73
N THR A 37 -6.96 -4.02 -19.91
CA THR A 37 -8.07 -4.89 -20.32
C THR A 37 -9.34 -4.08 -20.62
N ILE A 38 -9.59 -3.00 -19.87
CA ILE A 38 -10.76 -2.13 -20.04
C ILE A 38 -10.57 -1.12 -21.20
N HIS A 39 -9.39 -0.54 -21.31
CA HIS A 39 -9.11 0.61 -22.19
C HIS A 39 -8.24 0.28 -23.42
N GLY A 40 -7.63 -0.90 -23.48
CA GLY A 40 -6.61 -1.28 -24.48
C GLY A 40 -7.12 -1.49 -25.91
N ALA A 41 -8.44 -1.45 -26.15
CA ALA A 41 -9.03 -1.54 -27.49
C ALA A 41 -9.42 -0.18 -28.09
N THR A 42 -9.11 0.93 -27.42
CA THR A 42 -9.50 2.26 -27.89
C THR A 42 -8.64 2.66 -29.10
N ALA A 43 -9.28 3.07 -30.20
CA ALA A 43 -8.59 3.42 -31.46
C ALA A 43 -7.81 4.74 -31.40
N GLU A 44 -7.92 5.50 -30.30
CA GLU A 44 -7.14 6.72 -30.07
C GLU A 44 -5.73 6.38 -29.57
N ALA A 45 -4.75 7.15 -30.06
CA ALA A 45 -3.38 7.02 -29.59
C ALA A 45 -3.32 7.33 -28.08
N PRO A 46 -2.59 6.52 -27.29
CA PRO A 46 -2.47 6.75 -25.86
C PRO A 46 -1.81 8.12 -25.60
N LEU A 47 -2.38 8.89 -24.68
CA LEU A 47 -1.78 10.15 -24.24
C LEU A 47 -0.50 9.86 -23.45
N SER A 48 0.56 10.62 -23.71
CA SER A 48 1.78 10.58 -22.90
C SER A 48 1.59 11.31 -21.57
N LEU A 49 2.45 11.02 -20.60
CA LEU A 49 2.42 11.71 -19.31
C LEU A 49 2.57 13.23 -19.48
N SER A 50 3.49 13.66 -20.35
CA SER A 50 3.71 15.08 -20.65
C SER A 50 2.50 15.78 -21.27
N GLN A 51 1.68 15.06 -22.05
CA GLN A 51 0.43 15.60 -22.59
C GLN A 51 -0.66 15.77 -21.52
N ILE A 52 -0.66 14.91 -20.50
CA ILE A 52 -1.66 14.96 -19.41
C ILE A 52 -1.25 15.97 -18.34
N CYS A 53 -0.02 15.90 -17.83
CA CYS A 53 0.45 16.73 -16.73
C CYS A 53 0.96 18.10 -17.20
N GLY A 54 1.42 18.23 -18.44
CA GLY A 54 1.91 19.48 -19.00
C GLY A 54 3.09 20.04 -18.20
N ASP A 55 2.97 21.30 -17.81
CA ASP A 55 3.94 22.05 -17.00
C ASP A 55 3.95 21.67 -15.51
N GLN A 56 2.95 20.91 -15.04
CA GLN A 56 2.80 20.52 -13.64
C GLN A 56 3.65 19.31 -13.24
N LEU A 57 4.47 18.75 -14.14
CA LEU A 57 5.28 17.55 -13.83
C LEU A 57 6.29 17.77 -12.70
N ALA A 58 6.85 18.97 -12.60
CA ALA A 58 7.73 19.34 -11.49
C ALA A 58 6.94 19.41 -10.17
N ASP A 59 5.76 20.03 -10.19
CA ASP A 59 4.87 20.09 -9.03
C ASP A 59 4.44 18.69 -8.58
N VAL A 60 4.18 17.77 -9.51
CA VAL A 60 3.86 16.36 -9.20
C VAL A 60 5.02 15.67 -8.48
N ALA A 61 6.26 15.90 -8.90
CA ALA A 61 7.44 15.33 -8.26
C ALA A 61 7.65 15.85 -6.82
N GLU A 62 7.26 17.09 -6.55
CA GLU A 62 7.46 17.72 -5.24
C GLU A 62 6.28 17.55 -4.28
N ARG A 63 5.04 17.49 -4.80
CA ARG A 63 3.80 17.64 -4.02
C ARG A 63 2.79 16.52 -4.24
N GLY A 64 3.07 15.57 -5.13
CA GLY A 64 2.14 14.49 -5.45
C GLY A 64 1.07 14.87 -6.46
N LEU A 65 0.05 14.02 -6.57
CA LEU A 65 -1.00 14.10 -7.59
C LEU A 65 -2.12 15.08 -7.23
N GLN A 66 -2.13 15.61 -6.01
CA GLN A 66 -3.14 16.60 -5.58
C GLN A 66 -3.10 17.91 -6.37
N VAL A 67 -2.00 18.15 -7.10
CA VAL A 67 -1.85 19.32 -7.97
C VAL A 67 -2.68 19.19 -9.25
N LEU A 68 -2.99 17.96 -9.66
CA LEU A 68 -3.69 17.67 -10.91
C LEU A 68 -5.18 17.94 -10.79
N SER A 69 -5.77 18.44 -11.87
CA SER A 69 -7.21 18.59 -11.97
C SER A 69 -7.92 17.22 -12.04
N PRO A 70 -9.22 17.15 -11.69
CA PRO A 70 -10.00 15.91 -11.83
C PRO A 70 -10.01 15.33 -13.26
N GLN A 71 -9.95 16.20 -14.28
CA GLN A 71 -9.88 15.78 -15.67
C GLN A 71 -8.53 15.11 -15.99
N GLN A 72 -7.43 15.67 -15.53
CA GLN A 72 -6.09 15.08 -15.70
C GLN A 72 -5.99 13.74 -14.96
N MET A 73 -6.54 13.64 -13.76
CA MET A 73 -6.63 12.38 -13.02
C MET A 73 -7.43 11.33 -13.79
N GLN A 74 -8.56 11.71 -14.38
CA GLN A 74 -9.33 10.80 -15.23
C GLN A 74 -8.56 10.35 -16.47
N GLN A 75 -7.78 11.25 -17.09
CA GLN A 75 -6.95 10.93 -18.26
C GLN A 75 -5.82 9.97 -17.90
N LEU A 76 -5.18 10.13 -16.72
CA LEU A 76 -4.18 9.18 -16.22
C LEU A 76 -4.77 7.77 -16.06
N LEU A 77 -5.91 7.64 -15.40
CA LEU A 77 -6.56 6.33 -15.19
C LEU A 77 -7.02 5.68 -16.50
N LYS A 78 -7.33 6.47 -17.53
CA LYS A 78 -7.66 5.98 -18.88
C LYS A 78 -6.43 5.65 -19.73
N SER A 79 -5.24 6.02 -19.30
CA SER A 79 -3.99 5.91 -20.07
C SER A 79 -2.96 5.06 -19.31
N PRO A 80 -3.04 3.72 -19.37
CA PRO A 80 -2.16 2.83 -18.61
C PRO A 80 -0.67 3.05 -18.90
N ALA A 81 -0.32 3.47 -20.12
CA ALA A 81 1.06 3.82 -20.49
C ALA A 81 1.57 5.05 -19.71
N ALA A 82 0.74 6.07 -19.53
CA ALA A 82 1.10 7.26 -18.79
C ALA A 82 1.29 6.98 -17.29
N LEU A 83 0.60 5.97 -16.72
CA LEU A 83 0.83 5.54 -15.34
C LEU A 83 2.23 4.92 -15.15
N LEU A 84 2.73 4.20 -16.16
CA LEU A 84 4.08 3.65 -16.13
C LEU A 84 5.13 4.78 -16.23
N GLU A 85 4.94 5.71 -17.17
CA GLU A 85 5.78 6.91 -17.29
C GLU A 85 5.78 7.72 -15.99
N LEU A 86 4.63 7.83 -15.32
CA LEU A 86 4.50 8.54 -14.05
C LEU A 86 5.29 7.85 -12.94
N GLN A 87 5.23 6.52 -12.85
CA GLN A 87 6.04 5.78 -11.87
C GLN A 87 7.52 5.98 -12.15
N GLU A 88 7.96 5.89 -13.40
CA GLU A 88 9.37 6.16 -13.77
C GLU A 88 9.78 7.58 -13.36
N HIS A 89 8.98 8.58 -13.70
CA HIS A 89 9.22 9.98 -13.32
C HIS A 89 9.31 10.15 -11.80
N VAL A 90 8.39 9.57 -11.04
CA VAL A 90 8.42 9.62 -9.56
C VAL A 90 9.62 8.90 -8.97
N LEU A 91 10.08 7.80 -9.58
CA LEU A 91 11.26 7.07 -9.11
C LEU A 91 12.57 7.82 -9.39
N ILE A 92 12.63 8.59 -10.47
CA ILE A 92 13.85 9.32 -10.90
C ILE A 92 13.90 10.72 -10.29
N GLU A 93 12.80 11.48 -10.40
CA GLU A 93 12.72 12.90 -10.05
C GLU A 93 11.96 13.14 -8.73
N GLY A 94 11.35 12.11 -8.14
CA GLY A 94 10.55 12.25 -6.92
C GLY A 94 11.39 12.69 -5.71
N GLY A 95 10.87 13.69 -4.99
CA GLY A 95 11.53 14.25 -3.81
C GLY A 95 11.11 13.60 -2.48
N ALA A 96 11.29 14.38 -1.40
CA ALA A 96 10.97 13.97 -0.04
C ALA A 96 9.51 13.52 0.16
N TYR A 97 8.58 14.07 -0.63
CA TYR A 97 7.17 13.70 -0.62
C TYR A 97 6.96 12.21 -0.91
N TRP A 98 7.47 11.75 -2.05
CA TRP A 98 7.31 10.37 -2.52
C TRP A 98 8.11 9.38 -1.66
N LEU A 99 9.27 9.79 -1.14
CA LEU A 99 10.02 9.01 -0.17
C LEU A 99 9.22 8.79 1.12
N THR A 100 8.54 9.83 1.61
CA THR A 100 7.71 9.72 2.82
C THR A 100 6.52 8.79 2.57
N LYS A 101 5.85 8.92 1.41
CA LYS A 101 4.75 8.05 1.01
C LYS A 101 5.17 6.58 0.90
N SER A 102 6.33 6.29 0.30
CA SER A 102 6.81 4.91 0.18
C SER A 102 7.16 4.30 1.54
N GLN A 103 7.74 5.07 2.46
CA GLN A 103 8.01 4.63 3.83
C GLN A 103 6.73 4.34 4.62
N GLN A 104 5.71 5.21 4.50
CA GLN A 104 4.41 4.99 5.11
C GLN A 104 3.77 3.70 4.60
N GLN A 105 3.77 3.50 3.27
CA GLN A 105 3.24 2.29 2.67
C GLN A 105 3.98 1.03 3.14
N GLN A 106 5.31 1.10 3.25
CA GLN A 106 6.11 -0.02 3.72
C GLN A 106 5.83 -0.36 5.20
N ALA A 107 5.61 0.64 6.04
CA ALA A 107 5.26 0.46 7.45
C ALA A 107 3.87 -0.20 7.62
N ASP A 108 2.87 0.25 6.86
CA ASP A 108 1.53 -0.33 6.90
C ASP A 108 1.54 -1.82 6.53
N TRP A 109 2.37 -2.21 5.56
CA TRP A 109 2.47 -3.60 5.12
C TRP A 109 3.17 -4.47 6.15
N GLN A 110 4.26 -3.98 6.75
CA GLN A 110 4.94 -4.67 7.85
C GLN A 110 4.00 -4.89 9.03
N GLN A 111 3.13 -3.92 9.33
CA GLN A 111 2.14 -4.06 10.40
C GLN A 111 1.09 -5.13 10.08
N HIS A 112 0.63 -5.23 8.83
CA HIS A 112 -0.32 -6.25 8.40
C HIS A 112 0.27 -7.66 8.55
N ASP A 113 1.47 -7.87 8.02
CA ASP A 113 2.18 -9.17 8.09
C ASP A 113 2.45 -9.60 9.54
N ALA A 114 2.86 -8.64 10.39
CA ALA A 114 3.10 -8.90 11.80
C ALA A 114 1.82 -9.33 12.53
N TRP A 115 0.67 -8.73 12.19
CA TRP A 115 -0.60 -9.08 12.81
C TRP A 115 -1.09 -10.46 12.38
N GLU A 116 -0.94 -10.82 11.10
CA GLU A 116 -1.28 -12.16 10.62
C GLU A 116 -0.43 -13.25 11.30
N ALA A 117 0.87 -13.00 11.50
CA ALA A 117 1.75 -13.92 12.20
C ALA A 117 1.28 -14.15 13.66
N VAL A 118 0.89 -13.09 14.36
CA VAL A 118 0.34 -13.18 15.72
C VAL A 118 -0.98 -13.96 15.74
N ALA A 119 -1.90 -13.67 14.81
CA ALA A 119 -3.19 -14.37 14.71
C ALA A 119 -3.02 -15.87 14.43
N ALA A 120 -2.05 -16.23 13.58
CA ALA A 120 -1.70 -17.62 13.29
C ALA A 120 -1.14 -18.33 14.53
N GLN A 121 -0.27 -17.67 15.30
CA GLN A 121 0.32 -18.24 16.52
C GLN A 121 -0.73 -18.49 17.60
N VAL A 122 -1.65 -17.55 17.83
CA VAL A 122 -2.78 -17.70 18.77
C VAL A 122 -3.68 -18.87 18.35
N SER A 123 -3.97 -18.99 17.05
CA SER A 123 -4.81 -20.07 16.51
C SER A 123 -4.16 -21.45 16.66
N GLN A 124 -2.83 -21.55 16.56
CA GLN A 124 -2.10 -22.80 16.79
C GLN A 124 -2.05 -23.18 18.27
N ALA A 125 -1.84 -22.21 19.17
CA ALA A 125 -1.84 -22.45 20.61
C ALA A 125 -3.21 -22.97 21.11
N GLY A 126 -4.32 -22.50 20.53
CA GLY A 126 -5.66 -22.99 20.83
C GLY A 126 -5.96 -24.41 20.34
N ARG A 127 -5.32 -24.88 19.26
CA ARG A 127 -5.53 -26.23 18.69
C ARG A 127 -4.68 -27.32 19.35
N GLY A 128 -3.55 -26.97 19.96
CA GLY A 128 -2.66 -27.90 20.66
C GLY A 128 -3.14 -28.32 22.07
N GLY A 129 -4.20 -27.72 22.60
CA GLY A 129 -4.64 -27.90 24.00
C GLY A 129 -5.44 -29.18 24.31
N ASN A 130 -5.65 -30.09 23.36
CA ASN A 130 -6.53 -31.25 23.56
C ASN A 130 -5.88 -32.62 23.28
N ALA A 131 -4.56 -32.73 23.38
CA ALA A 131 -3.90 -34.02 23.56
C ALA A 131 -3.65 -34.23 25.06
N GLY A 132 -4.48 -35.05 25.69
CA GLY A 132 -4.49 -35.27 27.12
C GLY A 132 -3.11 -35.58 27.70
N THR A 133 -2.75 -34.93 28.80
CA THR A 133 -1.83 -35.47 29.79
C THR A 133 -1.94 -34.66 31.10
N SER A 134 -2.23 -35.39 32.17
CA SER A 134 -1.78 -35.23 33.56
C SER A 134 -1.64 -33.81 34.16
N ARG A 135 -2.30 -33.63 35.31
CA ARG A 135 -2.41 -32.50 36.27
C ARG A 135 -1.13 -31.70 36.66
N ARG A 136 0.02 -31.82 35.99
CA ARG A 136 1.28 -31.14 36.36
C ARG A 136 1.67 -29.92 35.53
N SER A 137 0.96 -29.59 34.45
CA SER A 137 1.38 -28.55 33.49
C SER A 137 0.60 -27.23 33.56
N THR A 138 0.09 -26.84 34.73
CA THR A 138 -0.58 -25.52 34.89
C THR A 138 0.38 -24.34 35.06
N LEU A 139 1.70 -24.57 35.19
CA LEU A 139 2.67 -23.49 35.43
C LEU A 139 3.34 -22.91 34.18
N MET A 140 3.18 -23.48 32.98
CA MET A 140 3.87 -22.95 31.77
C MET A 140 3.01 -22.07 30.85
N VAL A 141 1.69 -22.03 31.00
CA VAL A 141 0.83 -21.22 30.09
C VAL A 141 0.92 -19.72 30.39
N LEU A 142 1.35 -19.32 31.59
CA LEU A 142 1.55 -17.90 31.94
C LEU A 142 2.85 -17.28 31.37
N ALA A 143 3.80 -18.09 30.87
CA ALA A 143 5.07 -17.57 30.35
C ALA A 143 4.95 -16.98 28.93
N GLY A 144 4.05 -17.50 28.09
CA GLY A 144 3.89 -17.04 26.71
C GLY A 144 3.23 -15.66 26.57
N LEU A 145 2.23 -15.38 27.41
CA LEU A 145 1.52 -14.10 27.42
C LEU A 145 2.36 -12.94 27.99
N ALA A 146 3.29 -13.24 28.90
CA ALA A 146 4.18 -12.23 29.47
C ALA A 146 5.28 -11.78 28.47
N ALA A 147 5.79 -12.68 27.63
CA ALA A 147 6.85 -12.33 26.67
C ALA A 147 6.38 -11.36 25.57
N ALA A 148 5.13 -11.48 25.11
CA ALA A 148 4.56 -10.57 24.10
C ALA A 148 4.31 -9.16 24.66
N LEU A 149 3.87 -9.05 25.93
CA LEU A 149 3.68 -7.76 26.60
C LEU A 149 5.02 -7.05 26.90
N VAL A 150 6.09 -7.79 27.20
CA VAL A 150 7.41 -7.21 27.49
C VAL A 150 8.05 -6.60 26.24
N LEU A 151 7.94 -7.24 25.07
CA LEU A 151 8.50 -6.71 23.81
C LEU A 151 7.74 -5.46 23.31
N GLY A 152 6.42 -5.42 23.48
CA GLY A 152 5.61 -4.24 23.13
C GLY A 152 5.91 -3.02 24.01
N LEU A 153 6.18 -3.23 25.31
CA LEU A 153 6.49 -2.14 26.23
C LEU A 153 7.89 -1.55 26.01
N THR A 154 8.88 -2.36 25.61
CA THR A 154 10.26 -1.89 25.40
C THR A 154 10.41 -1.02 24.16
N VAL A 155 9.61 -1.26 23.11
CA VAL A 155 9.65 -0.44 21.88
C VAL A 155 9.00 0.92 22.10
N TRP A 156 7.96 0.99 22.93
CA TRP A 156 7.25 2.26 23.21
C TRP A 156 8.04 3.21 24.13
N LEU A 157 8.87 2.69 25.04
CA LEU A 157 9.71 3.51 25.94
C LEU A 157 11.00 4.05 25.31
N SER A 158 11.35 3.62 24.08
CA SER A 158 12.62 3.98 23.44
C SER A 158 12.50 5.03 22.34
N GLN A 159 11.33 5.68 22.17
CA GLN A 159 11.23 6.89 21.36
C GLN A 159 11.52 8.12 22.23
N PRO A 160 12.68 8.80 22.08
CA PRO A 160 12.88 10.12 22.66
C PRO A 160 12.00 11.13 21.92
N GLY A 161 11.24 11.91 22.68
CA GLY A 161 10.48 13.07 22.18
C GLY A 161 11.36 14.26 21.85
#